data_AF-A0A965HNK4-F1
#
_entry.id   AF-A0A965HNK4-F1
#
_cell.length_a   1.000
_cell.length_b   1.000
_cell.length_c   1.000
_cell.angle_alpha   90.00
_cell.angle_beta   90.00
_cell.angle_gamma   90.00
#
_symmetry.space_group_name_H-M   'P 1'
#
loop_
_entity.id
_entity.type
_entity.pdbx_description
1 polymer ?
#
loop_
_entity_poly.entity_id
_entity_poly.type
_entity_poly.pdbx_seq_one_letter_code
_entity_poly.pdbx_strand_id
1 'polypeptide(L)'
;MFVLGGLWVGGGFAFAALFALAFGVDVLAVGLDEARAYCMTPAYWGLLPTYGLLWLAGRHLARQANPFAWTRLLAVSTTAFSLAFVMSNLSWWLLSPRFDMPFVEFWQAVARYYPAYLGGASLWLLLATLLAQGIRARRAAAV
;
A
#
# COMPACT_ATOMS: atom_id res chain seq x y z
N MET A 1 -4.26 -0.90 -2.68
CA MET A 1 -5.61 -0.93 -2.06
C MET A 1 -5.81 0.13 -0.99
N PHE A 2 -4.93 0.27 0.02
CA PHE A 2 -5.12 1.25 1.10
C PHE A 2 -5.24 2.72 0.65
N VAL A 3 -4.46 3.18 -0.35
CA VAL A 3 -4.65 4.52 -0.95
C VAL A 3 -6.06 4.68 -1.52
N LEU A 4 -6.54 3.68 -2.28
CA LEU A 4 -7.88 3.70 -2.87
C LEU A 4 -8.98 3.67 -1.81
N GLY A 5 -8.81 2.84 -0.77
CA GLY A 5 -9.74 2.77 0.36
C GLY A 5 -9.82 4.10 1.11
N GLY A 6 -8.69 4.76 1.35
CA GLY A 6 -8.68 6.12 1.90
C GLY A 6 -9.35 7.13 0.96
N LEU A 7 -9.10 7.03 -0.34
CA LEU A 7 -9.63 7.95 -1.36
C LEU A 7 -11.16 7.87 -1.48
N TRP A 8 -11.73 6.66 -1.52
CA TRP A 8 -13.16 6.47 -1.83
C TRP A 8 -14.04 6.11 -0.64
N VAL A 9 -13.52 5.39 0.35
CA VAL A 9 -14.32 4.88 1.48
C VAL A 9 -14.06 5.74 2.72
N GLY A 10 -12.80 5.80 3.14
CA GLY A 10 -12.39 6.45 4.38
C GLY A 10 -12.97 5.82 5.65
N GLY A 11 -12.78 6.49 6.79
CA GLY A 11 -13.18 5.98 8.11
C GLY A 11 -12.18 4.98 8.71
N GLY A 12 -12.08 4.95 10.05
CA GLY A 12 -11.17 4.05 10.76
C GLY A 12 -11.61 2.58 10.70
N PHE A 13 -12.93 2.34 10.73
CA PHE A 13 -13.48 0.98 10.65
C PHE A 13 -13.17 0.31 9.31
N ALA A 14 -13.32 1.00 8.18
CA ALA A 14 -13.00 0.45 6.87
C ALA A 14 -11.51 0.14 6.72
N PHE A 15 -10.64 0.98 7.31
CA PHE A 15 -9.21 0.69 7.40
C PHE A 15 -8.96 -0.61 8.19
N ALA A 16 -9.53 -0.72 9.39
CA ALA A 16 -9.36 -1.89 10.25
C ALA A 16 -9.89 -3.17 9.59
N ALA A 17 -11.05 -3.11 8.94
CA ALA A 17 -11.62 -4.23 8.20
C ALA A 17 -10.75 -4.66 7.02
N LEU A 18 -10.22 -3.70 6.25
CA LEU A 18 -9.32 -4.00 5.14
C LEU A 18 -7.98 -4.57 5.61
N PHE A 19 -7.46 -4.06 6.74
CA PHE A 19 -6.25 -4.60 7.37
C PHE A 19 -6.48 -6.03 7.87
N ALA A 20 -7.58 -6.28 8.57
CA ALA A 20 -7.94 -7.60 9.06
C ALA A 20 -8.12 -8.60 7.92
N LEU A 21 -8.73 -8.17 6.81
CA LEU A 21 -8.85 -8.99 5.60
C LEU A 21 -7.49 -9.34 5.01
N ALA A 22 -6.60 -8.35 4.87
CA ALA A 22 -5.25 -8.58 4.35
C ALA A 22 -4.46 -9.56 5.23
N PHE A 23 -4.50 -9.35 6.55
CA PHE A 23 -3.88 -10.25 7.51
C PHE A 23 -4.47 -11.67 7.44
N GLY A 24 -5.79 -11.79 7.35
CA GLY A 24 -6.47 -13.08 7.21
C GLY A 24 -6.05 -13.82 5.94
N VAL A 25 -5.93 -13.12 4.81
CA VAL A 25 -5.43 -13.70 3.56
C VAL A 25 -4.01 -14.23 3.72
N ASP A 26 -3.13 -13.49 4.39
CA ASP A 26 -1.75 -13.92 4.61
C ASP A 26 -1.67 -15.14 5.55
N VAL A 27 -2.47 -15.18 6.62
CA VAL A 27 -2.57 -16.33 7.54
C VAL A 27 -3.06 -17.57 6.80
N LEU A 28 -4.08 -17.43 5.94
CA LEU A 28 -4.55 -18.52 5.09
C LEU A 28 -3.47 -18.99 4.13
N ALA A 29 -2.72 -18.05 3.52
CA ALA A 29 -1.64 -18.40 2.61
C ALA A 29 -0.54 -19.23 3.31
N VAL A 30 -0.21 -18.90 4.56
CA VAL A 30 0.73 -19.68 5.40
C VAL A 30 0.19 -21.06 5.71
N GLY A 31 -1.11 -21.19 6.03
CA GLY A 31 -1.73 -22.49 6.30
C GLY A 31 -1.74 -23.42 5.07
N LEU A 32 -1.68 -22.88 3.85
CA LEU A 32 -1.60 -23.65 2.61
C LEU A 32 -0.18 -24.06 2.24
N ASP A 33 0.84 -23.34 2.73
CA ASP A 33 2.23 -23.51 2.36
C ASP A 33 3.12 -22.88 3.44
N GLU A 34 3.70 -23.72 4.29
CA GLU A 34 4.51 -23.30 5.44
C GLU A 34 5.73 -22.47 5.01
N ALA A 35 6.22 -22.59 3.78
CA ALA A 35 7.32 -21.77 3.28
C ALA A 35 6.97 -20.27 3.30
N ARG A 36 5.68 -19.91 3.26
CA ARG A 36 5.19 -18.52 3.31
C ARG A 36 5.21 -17.94 4.72
N ALA A 37 5.38 -18.77 5.75
CA ALA A 37 5.60 -18.31 7.13
C ALA A 37 6.90 -17.48 7.27
N TYR A 38 7.78 -17.54 6.27
CA TYR A 38 8.98 -16.71 6.20
C TYR A 38 8.70 -15.20 6.29
N CYS A 39 7.50 -14.72 5.98
CA CYS A 39 7.16 -13.29 6.15
C CYS A 39 6.46 -12.99 7.49
N MET A 40 6.01 -14.02 8.20
CA MET A 40 5.32 -13.87 9.49
C MET A 40 6.32 -13.83 10.63
N THR A 41 6.74 -12.64 11.01
CA THR A 41 7.55 -12.34 12.22
C THR A 41 6.95 -11.17 12.99
N PRO A 42 7.48 -10.83 14.19
CA PRO A 42 7.07 -9.61 14.89
C PRO A 42 7.13 -8.35 14.02
N ALA A 43 8.02 -8.31 13.03
CA ALA A 43 8.08 -7.27 12.00
C ALA A 43 6.78 -7.04 11.21
N TYR A 44 5.90 -8.03 11.10
CA TYR A 44 4.63 -7.91 10.38
C TYR A 44 3.77 -6.77 10.94
N TRP A 45 3.87 -6.48 12.25
CA TRP A 45 3.17 -5.34 12.86
C TRP A 45 3.60 -3.99 12.29
N GLY A 46 4.78 -3.89 11.68
CA GLY A 46 5.22 -2.73 10.91
C GLY A 46 4.36 -2.43 9.67
N LEU A 47 3.56 -3.40 9.20
CA LEU A 47 2.59 -3.16 8.13
C LEU A 47 1.43 -2.27 8.58
N LEU A 48 1.08 -2.26 9.86
CA LEU A 48 -0.01 -1.43 10.38
C LEU A 48 0.26 0.07 10.15
N PRO A 49 1.39 0.65 10.61
CA PRO A 49 1.70 2.06 10.31
C PRO A 49 1.99 2.28 8.81
N THR A 50 2.54 1.30 8.11
CA THR A 50 2.80 1.37 6.66
C THR A 50 1.50 1.54 5.86
N TYR A 51 0.51 0.70 6.12
CA TYR A 51 -0.81 0.79 5.49
C TYR A 51 -1.61 2.00 6.00
N GLY A 52 -1.42 2.38 7.26
CA GLY A 52 -1.96 3.62 7.82
C GLY A 52 -1.50 4.86 7.04
N LEU A 53 -0.21 4.95 6.71
CA LEU A 53 0.34 6.01 5.87
C LEU A 53 -0.35 6.06 4.50
N LEU A 54 -0.45 4.91 3.82
CA LEU A 54 -1.12 4.81 2.51
C LEU A 54 -2.59 5.23 2.59
N TRP A 55 -3.29 4.82 3.66
CA TRP A 55 -4.67 5.21 3.90
C TRP A 55 -4.82 6.72 4.07
N LEU A 56 -3.95 7.33 4.89
CA LEU A 56 -3.94 8.77 5.12
C LEU A 56 -3.62 9.57 3.85
N ALA A 57 -2.73 9.07 2.99
CA ALA A 57 -2.47 9.65 1.68
C ALA A 57 -3.74 9.67 0.80
N GLY A 58 -4.49 8.57 0.78
CA GLY A 58 -5.80 8.49 0.13
C GLY A 58 -6.81 9.48 0.73
N ARG A 59 -6.91 9.55 2.06
CA ARG A 59 -7.79 10.52 2.76
C ARG A 59 -7.41 11.96 2.46
N HIS A 60 -6.11 12.25 2.37
CA HIS A 60 -5.60 13.58 2.02
C HIS A 60 -6.06 13.96 0.62
N LEU A 61 -5.91 13.07 -0.37
CA LEU A 61 -6.40 13.28 -1.73
C LEU A 61 -7.91 13.50 -1.79
N ALA A 62 -8.69 12.72 -1.03
CA ALA A 62 -10.15 12.82 -1.00
C ALA A 62 -10.68 14.18 -0.53
N ARG A 63 -9.92 14.89 0.32
CA ARG A 63 -10.29 16.21 0.86
C ARG A 63 -9.98 17.38 -0.08
N GLN A 64 -9.31 17.11 -1.19
CA GLN A 64 -8.93 18.13 -2.15
C GLN A 64 -10.11 18.53 -3.04
N ALA A 65 -10.14 19.77 -3.52
CA ALA A 65 -11.20 20.26 -4.43
C ALA A 65 -11.31 19.41 -5.71
N ASN A 66 -10.17 18.97 -6.26
CA ASN A 66 -10.11 17.99 -7.34
C ASN A 66 -9.23 16.80 -6.94
N PRO A 67 -9.81 15.74 -6.33
CA PRO A 67 -9.07 14.55 -5.90
C PRO A 67 -8.39 13.77 -7.04
N PHE A 68 -8.82 13.98 -8.28
CA PHE A 68 -8.34 13.27 -9.47
C PHE A 68 -7.45 14.14 -10.36
N ALA A 69 -7.00 15.30 -9.87
CA ALA A 69 -5.96 16.07 -10.54
C ALA A 69 -4.69 15.21 -10.63
N TRP A 70 -4.33 14.79 -11.86
CA TRP A 70 -3.27 13.83 -12.13
C TRP A 70 -1.94 14.19 -11.47
N THR A 71 -1.54 15.46 -11.54
CA THR A 71 -0.30 15.94 -10.92
C THR A 71 -0.26 15.65 -9.42
N ARG A 72 -1.34 15.98 -8.69
CA ARG A 72 -1.42 15.77 -7.25
C ARG A 72 -1.58 14.29 -6.90
N LEU A 73 -2.41 13.56 -7.64
CA LEU A 73 -2.61 12.14 -7.45
C LEU A 73 -1.29 11.38 -7.58
N LEU A 74 -0.52 11.67 -8.63
CA LEU A 74 0.79 11.07 -8.87
C LEU A 74 1.80 11.46 -7.80
N ALA A 75 1.90 12.76 -7.46
CA ALA A 75 2.85 13.23 -6.46
C ALA A 75 2.59 12.57 -5.09
N VAL A 76 1.36 12.68 -4.58
CA VAL A 76 1.02 12.14 -3.25
C VAL A 76 1.15 10.62 -3.22
N SER A 77 0.67 9.93 -4.25
CA SER A 77 0.69 8.46 -4.25
C SER A 77 2.10 7.91 -4.41
N THR A 78 2.91 8.49 -5.30
CA THR A 78 4.32 8.08 -5.47
C THR A 78 5.09 8.28 -4.18
N THR A 79 4.97 9.45 -3.54
CA THR A 79 5.62 9.71 -2.24
C THR A 79 5.14 8.73 -1.18
N ALA A 80 3.83 8.46 -1.09
CA ALA A 80 3.29 7.52 -0.11
C ALA A 80 3.77 6.08 -0.36
N PHE A 81 3.87 5.64 -1.62
CA PHE A 81 4.43 4.35 -1.98
C PHE A 81 5.91 4.26 -1.62
N SER A 82 6.72 5.27 -1.92
CA SER A 82 8.14 5.28 -1.56
C SER A 82 8.35 5.20 -0.04
N LEU A 83 7.59 5.98 0.73
CA LEU A 83 7.64 5.93 2.19
C LEU A 83 7.16 4.59 2.73
N ALA A 84 6.10 4.01 2.15
CA ALA A 84 5.61 2.69 2.55
C ALA A 84 6.64 1.59 2.27
N PHE A 85 7.35 1.67 1.14
CA PHE A 85 8.47 0.77 0.85
C PHE A 85 9.54 0.87 1.93
N VAL A 86 9.95 2.09 2.29
CA VAL A 86 10.96 2.31 3.32
C VAL A 86 10.50 1.80 4.68
N MET A 87 9.29 2.16 5.13
CA MET A 87 8.75 1.74 6.43
C MET A 87 8.59 0.23 6.55
N SER A 88 8.09 -0.42 5.49
CA SER A 88 7.91 -1.88 5.48
C SER A 88 9.25 -2.60 5.56
N ASN A 89 10.25 -2.18 4.78
CA ASN A 89 11.57 -2.81 4.80
C ASN A 89 12.33 -2.49 6.10
N LEU A 90 12.22 -1.27 6.61
CA LEU A 90 12.86 -0.87 7.87
C LEU A 90 12.30 -1.66 9.06
N SER A 91 10.98 -1.82 9.13
CA SER A 91 10.37 -2.65 10.19
C SER A 91 10.77 -4.12 10.08
N TRP A 92 10.91 -4.62 8.86
CA TRP A 92 11.43 -5.96 8.61
C TRP A 92 12.88 -6.13 9.05
N TRP A 93 13.76 -5.18 8.74
CA TRP A 93 15.15 -5.21 9.20
C TRP A 93 15.28 -5.10 10.72
N LEU A 94 14.53 -4.19 11.36
CA LEU A 94 14.63 -3.93 12.80
C LEU A 94 14.04 -5.02 13.69
N LEU A 95 12.91 -5.61 13.28
CA LEU A 95 12.08 -6.45 14.16
C LEU A 95 12.05 -7.92 13.74
N SER A 96 12.62 -8.27 12.58
CA SER A 96 12.69 -9.66 12.14
C SER A 96 13.96 -10.31 12.68
N PRO A 97 13.89 -11.49 13.32
CA PRO A 97 15.07 -12.25 13.75
C PRO A 97 15.89 -12.84 12.59
N ARG A 98 15.55 -12.49 11.34
CA ARG A 98 16.15 -13.07 10.12
C ARG A 98 17.32 -12.29 9.56
N PHE A 99 17.58 -11.08 10.07
CA PHE A 99 18.65 -10.22 9.57
C PHE A 99 19.66 -9.96 10.66
N ASP A 100 20.90 -10.36 10.38
CA ASP A 100 22.10 -9.95 11.14
C ASP A 100 23.02 -9.06 10.28
N MET A 101 22.53 -8.66 9.10
CA MET A 101 23.31 -7.87 8.16
C MET A 101 23.30 -6.37 8.52
N PRO A 102 24.41 -5.65 8.26
CA PRO A 102 24.49 -4.20 8.45
C PRO A 102 23.42 -3.44 7.65
N PHE A 103 23.05 -2.26 8.15
CA PHE A 103 22.03 -1.40 7.54
C PHE A 103 22.29 -1.14 6.04
N VAL A 104 23.52 -0.80 5.66
CA VAL A 104 23.86 -0.47 4.26
C VAL A 104 23.69 -1.68 3.34
N GLU A 105 24.13 -2.85 3.78
CA GLU A 105 24.02 -4.10 3.01
C GLU A 105 22.57 -4.50 2.81
N PHE A 106 21.74 -4.39 3.85
CA PHE A 106 20.30 -4.62 3.76
C PHE A 106 19.65 -3.72 2.71
N TRP A 107 19.95 -2.42 2.73
CA TRP A 107 19.36 -1.48 1.77
C TRP A 107 19.82 -1.72 0.33
N GLN A 108 21.08 -2.09 0.12
CA GLN A 108 21.57 -2.49 -1.20
C GLN A 108 20.84 -3.75 -1.70
N ALA A 109 20.62 -4.72 -0.82
CA ALA A 109 19.90 -5.94 -1.16
C ALA A 109 18.42 -5.69 -1.50
N VAL A 110 17.74 -4.79 -0.77
CA VAL A 110 16.32 -4.52 -1.00
C VAL A 110 16.05 -3.49 -2.11
N ALA A 111 16.98 -2.61 -2.42
CA ALA A 111 16.80 -1.54 -3.42
C ALA A 111 16.36 -2.07 -4.80
N ARG A 112 16.82 -3.27 -5.18
CA ARG A 112 16.42 -3.93 -6.43
C ARG A 112 14.92 -4.19 -6.57
N TYR A 113 14.19 -4.28 -5.45
CA TYR A 113 12.73 -4.51 -5.46
C TYR A 113 11.92 -3.22 -5.64
N TYR A 114 12.53 -2.06 -5.41
CA TYR A 114 11.84 -0.78 -5.42
C TYR A 114 11.15 -0.45 -6.76
N PRO A 115 11.80 -0.64 -7.94
CA PRO A 115 11.16 -0.31 -9.22
C PRO A 115 9.90 -1.17 -9.48
N ALA A 116 9.99 -2.47 -9.24
CA ALA A 116 8.87 -3.40 -9.43
C ALA A 116 7.72 -3.10 -8.45
N TYR A 117 8.05 -2.83 -7.19
CA TYR A 117 7.07 -2.42 -6.18
C TYR A 117 6.33 -1.14 -6.59
N LEU A 118 7.08 -0.09 -6.95
CA LEU A 118 6.51 1.20 -7.30
C LEU A 118 5.69 1.11 -8.58
N GLY A 119 6.20 0.41 -9.60
CA GLY A 119 5.51 0.18 -10.86
C GLY A 119 4.19 -0.57 -10.66
N GLY A 120 4.20 -1.66 -9.89
CA GLY A 120 3.00 -2.44 -9.59
C GLY A 120 1.95 -1.63 -8.83
N ALA A 121 2.36 -0.90 -7.77
CA ALA A 121 1.47 -0.04 -7.01
C ALA A 121 0.85 1.07 -7.87
N SER A 122 1.67 1.69 -8.73
CA SER A 122 1.24 2.76 -9.64
C SER A 122 0.29 2.26 -10.72
N LEU A 123 0.55 1.08 -11.28
CA LEU A 123 -0.31 0.45 -12.29
C LEU A 123 -1.70 0.18 -11.73
N TRP A 124 -1.79 -0.43 -10.55
CA TRP A 124 -3.09 -0.71 -9.93
C TRP A 124 -3.87 0.56 -9.58
N LEU A 125 -3.18 1.60 -9.12
CA LEU A 125 -3.79 2.90 -8.88
C LEU A 125 -4.33 3.51 -10.18
N LEU A 126 -3.53 3.49 -11.25
CA LEU A 126 -3.90 4.01 -12.57
C LEU A 126 -5.12 3.29 -13.15
N LEU A 127 -5.12 1.95 -13.13
CA LEU A 127 -6.24 1.17 -13.66
C LEU A 127 -7.53 1.47 -12.89
N ALA A 128 -7.44 1.55 -11.57
CA ALA A 128 -8.60 1.85 -10.73
C ALA A 128 -9.14 3.28 -10.97
N THR A 129 -8.25 4.27 -11.16
CA THR A 129 -8.68 5.66 -11.40
C THR A 129 -9.27 5.84 -12.80
N LEU A 130 -8.69 5.22 -13.82
CA LEU A 130 -9.24 5.21 -15.19
C LEU A 130 -10.62 4.55 -15.23
N LEU A 131 -10.78 3.40 -14.57
CA LEU A 131 -12.07 2.73 -14.47
C LEU A 131 -13.12 3.62 -13.80
N ALA A 132 -12.76 4.26 -12.67
CA ALA A 132 -13.68 5.14 -11.96
C ALA A 132 -14.09 6.36 -12.80
N GLN A 133 -13.17 6.97 -13.55
CA GLN A 133 -13.47 8.06 -14.47
C GLN A 133 -14.35 7.61 -15.63
N GLY A 134 -14.08 6.44 -16.22
CA GLY A 134 -14.90 5.86 -17.28
C GLY A 134 -16.34 5.59 -16.83
N ILE A 135 -16.54 5.04 -15.64
CA ILE A 135 -17.88 4.82 -15.07
C ILE A 135 -18.62 6.16 -14.87
N ARG A 136 -17.93 7.19 -14.38
CA ARG A 136 -18.51 8.53 -14.19
C ARG A 136 -18.91 9.17 -15.52
N ALA A 137 -18.06 9.09 -16.54
CA ALA A 137 -18.34 9.63 -17.87
C ALA A 137 -19.56 8.97 -18.51
N ARG A 138 -19.68 7.63 -18.40
CA ARG A 138 -20.84 6.89 -18.94
C ARG A 138 -22.14 7.25 -18.24
N ARG A 139 -22.11 7.47 -16.92
CA ARG A 139 -23.30 7.90 -16.16
C ARG A 139 -23.74 9.31 -16.54
N ALA A 140 -22.80 10.22 -16.76
CA ALA A 140 -23.11 11.58 -17.20
C ALA A 140 -23.71 11.63 -18.62
N ALA A 141 -23.31 10.71 -19.50
CA ALA A 141 -23.86 10.61 -20.86
C ALA A 141 -25.24 9.92 -20.94
N ALA A 142 -25.70 9.31 -19.83
CA ALA A 142 -26.98 8.59 -19.75
C ALA A 142 -28.10 9.38 -19.05
N VAL A 143 -27.81 10.62 -18.62
CA VAL A 143 -28.74 11.59 -18.01
C VAL A 143 -28.94 12.73 -19.01
#